data_AF-A0A2D5TPM6-F1
#
_entry.id   AF-A0A2D5TPM6-F1
#
_cell.length_a   1.000
_cell.length_b   1.000
_cell.length_c   1.000
_cell.angle_alpha   90.00
_cell.angle_beta   90.00
_cell.angle_gamma   90.00
#
_symmetry.space_group_name_H-M   'P 1'
#
loop_
_entity.id
_entity.type
_entity.pdbx_description
1 polymer ?
#
loop_
_entity_poly.entity_id
_entity_poly.type
_entity_poly.pdbx_seq_one_letter_code
_entity_poly.pdbx_strand_id
1 'polypeptide(L)'
;MRIGISLLLFLATMNTWSQSSDIKKKQITINGIEVLGVQKAVLISHFGKPITTNDFYFEMNDENGKIYIYEGAKFFIQNDLIDSFEVTDQKFELTNHKIRIGDKISTLADVFPDCYLNRKNSGLQLEISEADLYVVISYGSIDEKITKFAIYNF
;
A
#
# COMPACT_ATOMS: atom_id res chain seq x y z
N MET A 1 -60.45 -15.13 -18.57
CA MET A 1 -59.41 -16.17 -18.44
C MET A 1 -58.18 -15.64 -19.18
N ARG A 2 -57.26 -14.91 -18.52
CA ARG A 2 -55.99 -15.39 -17.93
C ARG A 2 -55.19 -16.19 -18.97
N ILE A 3 -53.98 -15.84 -19.41
CA ILE A 3 -52.86 -15.13 -18.78
C ILE A 3 -52.03 -14.41 -19.87
N GLY A 4 -51.64 -13.15 -19.64
CA GLY A 4 -50.56 -12.50 -20.37
C GLY A 4 -49.22 -12.86 -19.73
N ILE A 5 -48.29 -13.41 -20.52
CA ILE A 5 -46.93 -13.71 -20.09
C ILE A 5 -46.06 -12.51 -20.47
N SER A 6 -45.72 -11.68 -19.48
CA SER A 6 -44.69 -10.65 -19.63
C SER A 6 -43.35 -11.28 -19.23
N LEU A 7 -42.49 -11.51 -20.21
CA LEU A 7 -41.15 -12.03 -20.01
C LEU A 7 -40.24 -10.85 -19.59
N LEU A 8 -40.04 -10.68 -18.29
CA LEU A 8 -39.04 -9.73 -17.77
C LEU A 8 -37.63 -10.29 -18.05
N LEU A 9 -36.95 -9.72 -19.04
CA LEU A 9 -35.51 -9.87 -19.24
C LEU A 9 -34.78 -9.10 -18.13
N PHE A 10 -34.29 -9.82 -17.13
CA PHE A 10 -33.37 -9.28 -16.13
C PHE A 10 -31.97 -9.20 -16.77
N LEU A 11 -31.66 -8.08 -17.43
CA LEU A 11 -30.27 -7.79 -17.81
C LEU A 11 -29.48 -7.51 -16.53
N ALA A 12 -28.77 -8.52 -16.03
CA ALA A 12 -27.68 -8.31 -15.09
C ALA A 12 -26.58 -7.54 -15.83
N THR A 13 -26.55 -6.22 -15.65
CA THR A 13 -25.40 -5.42 -16.04
C THR A 13 -24.25 -5.84 -15.13
N MET A 14 -23.40 -6.75 -15.62
CA MET A 14 -22.10 -6.95 -15.02
C MET A 14 -21.36 -5.63 -15.22
N ASN A 15 -21.35 -4.77 -14.19
CA ASN A 15 -20.34 -3.75 -14.07
C ASN A 15 -19.03 -4.51 -13.89
N THR A 16 -18.36 -4.84 -14.99
CA THR A 16 -16.94 -5.16 -14.96
C THR A 16 -16.26 -3.87 -14.56
N TRP A 17 -16.15 -3.63 -13.25
CA TRP A 17 -15.11 -2.78 -12.74
C TRP A 17 -13.82 -3.47 -13.16
N SER A 18 -13.24 -3.02 -14.28
CA SER A 18 -11.83 -3.23 -14.55
C SER A 18 -11.11 -2.45 -13.45
N GLN A 19 -10.95 -3.11 -12.31
CA GLN A 19 -10.15 -2.58 -11.22
C GLN A 19 -8.72 -2.84 -11.65
N SER A 20 -8.07 -1.79 -12.09
CA SER A 20 -6.64 -1.83 -12.42
C SER A 20 -5.87 -2.45 -11.25
N SER A 21 -4.92 -3.34 -11.54
CA SER A 21 -4.04 -3.95 -10.52
C SER A 21 -3.05 -2.96 -9.92
N ASP A 22 -3.02 -1.74 -10.44
CA ASP A 22 -2.15 -0.65 -10.05
C ASP A 22 -2.88 0.40 -9.19
N ILE A 23 -2.10 1.03 -8.33
CA ILE A 23 -2.49 2.14 -7.47
C ILE A 23 -1.65 3.37 -7.81
N LYS A 24 -2.27 4.55 -7.91
CA LYS A 24 -1.51 5.76 -8.24
C LYS A 24 -0.59 6.12 -7.08
N LYS A 25 0.60 6.65 -7.38
CA LYS A 25 1.59 7.09 -6.39
C LYS A 25 1.00 7.97 -5.27
N LYS A 26 0.11 8.91 -5.60
CA LYS A 26 -0.54 9.81 -4.63
C LYS A 26 -1.54 9.12 -3.69
N GLN A 27 -2.03 7.94 -4.07
CA GLN A 27 -2.90 7.14 -3.21
C GLN A 27 -2.09 6.33 -2.18
N ILE A 28 -0.77 6.28 -2.32
CA ILE A 28 0.13 5.71 -1.30
C ILE A 28 0.34 6.75 -0.20
N THR A 29 -0.50 6.62 0.83
CA THR A 29 -0.44 7.46 2.02
C THR A 29 -0.15 6.63 3.26
N ILE A 30 0.51 7.24 4.25
CA ILE A 30 0.62 6.69 5.61
C ILE A 30 -0.14 7.63 6.53
N ASN A 31 -1.16 7.15 7.24
CA ASN A 31 -2.04 7.98 8.09
C ASN A 31 -2.61 9.20 7.34
N GLY A 32 -2.95 9.01 6.06
CA GLY A 32 -3.54 10.04 5.21
C GLY A 32 -2.57 11.06 4.61
N ILE A 33 -1.26 10.99 4.92
CA ILE A 33 -0.26 11.85 4.26
C ILE A 33 0.40 11.15 3.08
N GLU A 34 0.55 11.86 1.96
CA GLU A 34 1.40 11.43 0.85
C GLU A 34 2.83 11.28 1.36
N VAL A 35 3.46 10.14 1.10
CA VAL A 35 4.82 9.87 1.57
C VAL A 35 5.84 9.69 0.46
N LEU A 36 5.47 9.29 -0.76
CA LEU A 36 6.47 8.99 -1.79
C LEU A 36 6.88 10.23 -2.59
N GLY A 37 8.19 10.50 -2.66
CA GLY A 37 8.77 11.62 -3.41
C GLY A 37 8.49 13.00 -2.81
N VAL A 38 7.99 13.06 -1.56
CA VAL A 38 7.79 14.32 -0.84
C VAL A 38 8.97 14.58 0.10
N GLN A 39 9.13 15.83 0.53
CA GLN A 39 10.22 16.21 1.43
C GLN A 39 10.10 15.51 2.79
N LYS A 40 11.24 15.07 3.33
CA LYS A 40 11.35 14.45 4.67
C LYS A 40 10.76 15.32 5.79
N ALA A 41 10.67 16.63 5.59
CA ALA A 41 10.04 17.57 6.52
C ALA A 41 8.57 17.21 6.81
N VAL A 42 7.87 16.59 5.86
CA VAL A 42 6.50 16.10 6.05
C VAL A 42 6.45 15.07 7.20
N LEU A 43 7.41 14.14 7.25
CA LEU A 43 7.52 13.16 8.35
C LEU A 43 7.75 13.85 9.69
N ILE A 44 8.65 14.82 9.73
CA ILE A 44 8.98 15.53 10.96
C ILE A 44 7.78 16.32 11.47
N SER A 45 7.02 16.94 10.57
CA SER A 45 5.81 17.69 10.93
C SER A 45 4.67 16.81 11.44
N HIS A 46 4.51 15.59 10.90
CA HIS A 46 3.38 14.71 11.23
C HIS A 46 3.69 13.70 12.34
N PHE A 47 4.90 13.16 12.37
CA PHE A 47 5.32 12.13 13.33
C PHE A 47 6.31 12.64 14.38
N GLY A 48 6.76 13.89 14.26
CA GLY A 48 7.81 14.43 15.11
C GLY A 48 9.20 13.98 14.67
N LYS A 49 10.19 14.21 15.56
CA LYS A 49 11.58 13.79 15.29
C LYS A 49 11.67 12.26 15.31
N PRO A 50 12.47 11.65 14.41
CA PRO A 50 12.73 10.22 14.45
C PRO A 50 13.45 9.85 15.75
N ILE A 51 13.27 8.60 16.18
CA ILE A 51 13.97 8.04 17.34
C ILE A 51 15.47 7.98 17.05
N THR A 52 15.82 7.57 15.83
CA THR A 52 17.21 7.48 15.38
C THR A 52 17.27 7.72 13.88
N THR A 53 18.42 8.17 13.41
CA THR A 53 18.72 8.31 11.99
C THR A 53 20.02 7.58 11.70
N ASN A 54 20.00 6.70 10.70
CA ASN A 54 21.16 5.95 10.26
C ASN A 54 21.53 6.37 8.84
N ASP A 55 22.81 6.29 8.50
CA ASP A 55 23.23 6.39 7.10
C ASP A 55 22.87 5.10 6.36
N PHE A 56 22.52 5.23 5.08
CA PHE A 56 22.16 4.13 4.21
C PHE A 56 22.64 4.41 2.80
N TYR A 57 23.10 3.37 2.11
CA TYR A 57 23.61 3.46 0.76
C TYR A 57 22.58 2.85 -0.19
N PHE A 58 22.06 3.68 -1.09
CA PHE A 58 21.11 3.29 -2.13
C PHE A 58 21.88 2.70 -3.30
N GLU A 59 22.12 1.39 -3.27
CA GLU A 59 22.96 0.67 -4.25
C GLU A 59 22.50 0.90 -5.70
N MET A 60 21.19 0.97 -5.95
CA MET A 60 20.64 1.20 -7.29
C MET A 60 20.99 2.59 -7.86
N ASN A 61 21.26 3.56 -6.99
CA ASN A 61 21.52 4.95 -7.36
C ASN A 61 22.98 5.37 -7.14
N ASP A 62 23.81 4.51 -6.53
CA ASP A 62 25.16 4.86 -6.08
C ASP A 62 25.19 6.14 -5.20
N GLU A 63 24.19 6.27 -4.32
CA GLU A 63 23.99 7.47 -3.52
C GLU A 63 23.88 7.16 -2.03
N ASN A 64 24.47 8.02 -1.20
CA ASN A 64 24.25 7.99 0.23
C ASN A 64 22.96 8.73 0.58
N GLY A 65 22.16 8.14 1.44
CA GLY A 65 21.05 8.80 2.09
C GLY A 65 20.90 8.33 3.53
N LYS A 66 19.67 8.36 4.03
CA LYS A 66 19.40 8.15 5.46
C LYS A 66 18.17 7.28 5.68
N ILE A 67 18.18 6.50 6.76
CA ILE A 67 16.99 5.84 7.28
C ILE A 67 16.52 6.61 8.50
N TYR A 68 15.28 7.08 8.47
CA TYR A 68 14.60 7.70 9.60
C TYR A 68 13.78 6.63 10.30
N ILE A 69 14.16 6.31 11.54
CA ILE A 69 13.55 5.24 12.34
C ILE A 69 12.55 5.86 13.31
N TYR A 70 11.31 5.38 13.22
CA TYR A 70 10.23 5.64 14.17
C TYR A 70 9.83 4.31 14.81
N GLU A 71 9.08 4.36 15.91
CA GLU A 71 8.51 3.15 16.50
C GLU A 71 7.54 2.53 15.49
N GLY A 72 7.90 1.37 14.94
CA GLY A 72 7.07 0.64 13.99
C GLY A 72 7.14 1.08 12.53
N ALA A 73 8.03 2.03 12.19
CA ALA A 73 8.21 2.48 10.82
C ALA A 73 9.65 2.89 10.52
N LYS A 74 10.06 2.70 9.27
CA LYS A 74 11.31 3.19 8.70
C LYS A 74 10.99 3.93 7.42
N PHE A 75 11.60 5.10 7.23
CA PHE A 75 11.52 5.85 5.99
C PHE A 75 12.93 6.03 5.42
N PHE A 76 13.10 5.66 4.16
CA PHE A 76 14.35 5.76 3.44
C PHE A 76 14.35 7.10 2.70
N ILE A 77 15.36 7.92 2.98
CA ILE A 77 15.46 9.30 2.53
C ILE A 77 16.64 9.44 1.59
N GLN A 78 16.38 9.90 0.36
CA GLN A 78 17.37 10.20 -0.66
C GLN A 78 17.13 11.62 -1.18
N ASN A 79 18.18 12.44 -1.24
CA ASN A 79 18.10 13.84 -1.69
C ASN A 79 17.00 14.66 -1.00
N ASP A 80 16.87 14.50 0.32
CA ASP A 80 15.83 15.09 1.17
C ASP A 80 14.39 14.68 0.87
N LEU A 81 14.18 13.77 -0.09
CA LEU A 81 12.91 13.18 -0.43
C LEU A 81 12.77 11.80 0.20
N ILE A 82 11.54 11.43 0.52
CA ILE A 82 11.21 10.09 0.96
C ILE A 82 11.15 9.20 -0.29
N ASP A 83 12.07 8.25 -0.37
CA ASP A 83 12.18 7.30 -1.46
C ASP A 83 11.22 6.12 -1.25
N SER A 84 11.31 5.49 -0.08
CA SER A 84 10.56 4.27 0.26
C SER A 84 10.31 4.17 1.77
N PHE A 85 9.51 3.20 2.19
CA PHE A 85 9.23 2.96 3.60
C PHE A 85 9.01 1.48 3.91
N GLU A 86 9.16 1.15 5.19
CA GLU A 86 8.67 -0.09 5.80
C GLU A 86 7.86 0.24 7.05
N VAL A 87 6.68 -0.35 7.20
CA VAL A 87 5.76 -0.10 8.31
C VAL A 87 5.25 -1.43 8.86
N THR A 88 5.30 -1.61 10.18
CA THR A 88 4.94 -2.87 10.85
C THR A 88 4.07 -2.68 12.09
N ASP A 89 3.67 -1.45 12.43
CA ASP A 89 2.89 -1.17 13.63
C ASP A 89 1.44 -0.79 13.31
N GLN A 90 0.52 -1.17 14.21
CA GLN A 90 -0.93 -1.01 14.06
C GLN A 90 -1.40 0.45 14.08
N LYS A 91 -0.57 1.38 14.57
CA LYS A 91 -0.87 2.82 14.52
C LYS A 91 -0.77 3.42 13.12
N PHE A 92 -0.28 2.65 12.14
CA PHE A 92 -0.15 3.10 10.77
C PHE A 92 -1.22 2.51 9.86
N GLU A 93 -1.73 3.38 9.00
CA GLU A 93 -2.77 3.12 8.04
C GLU A 93 -2.23 3.41 6.63
N LEU A 94 -2.29 2.40 5.75
CA LEU A 94 -1.84 2.49 4.37
C LEU A 94 -3.01 2.83 3.44
N THR A 95 -2.73 3.71 2.49
CA THR A 95 -3.66 4.24 1.48
C THR A 95 -4.84 5.02 2.07
N ASN A 96 -5.61 5.65 1.20
CA ASN A 96 -6.89 6.25 1.56
C ASN A 96 -8.00 5.22 1.88
N HIS A 97 -7.75 3.92 1.66
CA HIS A 97 -8.68 2.82 1.95
C HIS A 97 -8.61 2.32 3.40
N LYS A 98 -7.78 2.95 4.22
CA LYS A 98 -7.67 2.68 5.65
C LYS A 98 -7.17 1.28 6.03
N ILE A 99 -6.24 0.74 5.26
CA ILE A 99 -5.72 -0.63 5.46
C ILE A 99 -4.70 -0.59 6.61
N ARG A 100 -4.85 -1.44 7.63
CA ARG A 100 -3.99 -1.39 8.83
C ARG A 100 -3.22 -2.69 9.04
N ILE A 101 -2.08 -2.56 9.73
CA ILE A 101 -1.40 -3.72 10.30
C ILE A 101 -2.35 -4.40 11.29
N GLY A 102 -2.45 -5.73 11.21
CA GLY A 102 -3.33 -6.55 12.03
C GLY A 102 -4.69 -6.88 11.38
N ASP A 103 -5.09 -6.15 10.33
CA ASP A 103 -6.29 -6.49 9.55
C ASP A 103 -6.12 -7.84 8.86
N LYS A 104 -7.22 -8.56 8.63
CA LYS A 104 -7.20 -9.79 7.82
C LYS A 104 -6.94 -9.43 6.35
N ILE A 105 -6.06 -10.17 5.67
CA ILE A 105 -5.77 -9.94 4.25
C ILE A 105 -7.03 -10.03 3.36
N SER A 106 -8.06 -10.77 3.80
CA SER A 106 -9.34 -10.87 3.10
C SER A 106 -10.09 -9.54 2.97
N THR A 107 -9.77 -8.52 3.78
CA THR A 107 -10.35 -7.17 3.61
C THR A 107 -9.91 -6.52 2.30
N LEU A 108 -8.81 -6.98 1.71
CA LEU A 108 -8.31 -6.47 0.42
C LEU A 108 -9.02 -7.07 -0.78
N ALA A 109 -9.86 -8.10 -0.61
CA ALA A 109 -10.60 -8.69 -1.72
C ALA A 109 -11.56 -7.69 -2.38
N ASP A 110 -12.16 -6.79 -1.60
CA ASP A 110 -13.10 -5.78 -2.11
C ASP A 110 -12.38 -4.52 -2.63
N VAL A 111 -11.16 -4.27 -2.16
CA VAL A 111 -10.38 -3.06 -2.49
C VAL A 111 -9.47 -3.30 -3.70
N PHE A 112 -8.85 -4.47 -3.77
CA PHE A 112 -7.89 -4.87 -4.81
C PHE A 112 -8.15 -6.32 -5.23
N PRO A 113 -9.29 -6.64 -5.86
CA PRO A 113 -9.71 -8.01 -6.14
C PRO A 113 -8.67 -8.78 -6.96
N ASP A 114 -8.11 -8.16 -8.00
CA ASP A 114 -7.17 -8.83 -8.90
C ASP A 114 -5.84 -9.14 -8.20
N CYS A 115 -5.31 -8.18 -7.43
CA CYS A 115 -4.12 -8.41 -6.61
C CYS A 115 -4.37 -9.45 -5.52
N TYR A 116 -5.56 -9.44 -4.92
CA TYR A 116 -5.95 -10.43 -3.91
C TYR A 116 -6.02 -11.84 -4.49
N LEU A 117 -6.61 -12.02 -5.69
CA LEU A 117 -6.67 -13.31 -6.36
C LEU A 117 -5.29 -13.82 -6.77
N ASN A 118 -4.35 -12.93 -7.11
CA ASN A 118 -2.99 -13.27 -7.55
C ASN A 118 -1.93 -13.28 -6.44
N ARG A 119 -2.33 -13.04 -5.18
CA ARG A 119 -1.42 -13.02 -4.02
C ARG A 119 -0.67 -14.34 -3.85
N LYS A 120 0.49 -14.29 -3.21
CA LYS A 120 1.29 -15.47 -2.82
C LYS A 120 1.13 -15.70 -1.32
N ASN A 121 1.50 -16.89 -0.84
CA ASN A 121 1.26 -17.37 0.54
C ASN A 121 1.70 -16.45 1.70
N SER A 122 2.40 -15.36 1.44
CA SER A 122 2.87 -14.40 2.44
C SER A 122 2.86 -12.95 1.98
N GLY A 123 2.32 -12.65 0.79
CA GLY A 123 2.42 -11.33 0.21
C GLY A 123 1.42 -11.05 -0.91
N LEU A 124 0.87 -9.85 -0.88
CA LEU A 124 0.10 -9.25 -1.96
C LEU A 124 0.90 -8.06 -2.51
N GLN A 125 1.05 -7.99 -3.82
CA GLN A 125 1.76 -6.90 -4.51
C GLN A 125 0.76 -5.96 -5.16
N LEU A 126 0.95 -4.66 -4.93
CA LEU A 126 0.24 -3.58 -5.61
C LEU A 126 1.26 -2.80 -6.44
N GLU A 127 1.09 -2.80 -7.76
CA GLU A 127 1.94 -2.01 -8.65
C GLU A 127 1.62 -0.52 -8.47
N ILE A 128 2.63 0.35 -8.47
CA ILE A 128 2.40 1.79 -8.40
C ILE A 128 2.41 2.35 -9.82
N SER A 129 1.26 2.85 -10.29
CA SER A 129 1.14 3.41 -11.64
C SER A 129 2.16 4.52 -11.87
N GLU A 130 2.73 4.55 -13.08
CA GLU A 130 3.66 5.61 -13.52
C GLU A 130 4.94 5.70 -12.68
N ALA A 131 5.29 4.64 -11.94
CA ALA A 131 6.53 4.51 -11.21
C ALA A 131 7.08 3.09 -11.34
N ASP A 132 8.40 2.94 -11.30
CA ASP A 132 9.06 1.63 -11.27
C ASP A 132 9.07 1.08 -9.83
N LEU A 133 7.90 1.08 -9.19
CA LEU A 133 7.72 0.81 -7.77
C LEU A 133 6.50 -0.08 -7.52
N TYR A 134 6.55 -0.83 -6.42
CA TYR A 134 5.39 -1.58 -5.94
C TYR A 134 5.32 -1.62 -4.41
N VAL A 135 4.10 -1.73 -3.89
CA VAL A 135 3.84 -2.00 -2.47
C VAL A 135 3.73 -3.50 -2.28
N VAL A 136 4.44 -4.03 -1.30
CA VAL A 136 4.18 -5.38 -0.76
C VAL A 136 3.42 -5.25 0.54
N ILE A 137 2.26 -5.89 0.58
CA ILE A 137 1.47 -6.12 1.79
C ILE A 137 1.77 -7.55 2.26
N SER A 138 2.61 -7.68 3.27
CA SER A 138 2.93 -8.97 3.88
C SER A 138 1.87 -9.37 4.91
N TYR A 139 1.61 -10.67 5.03
CA TYR A 139 0.66 -11.19 6.01
C TYR A 139 1.09 -12.56 6.56
N GLY A 140 0.60 -12.90 7.75
CA GLY A 140 0.88 -14.17 8.41
C GLY A 140 0.25 -15.36 7.70
N SER A 141 0.97 -16.47 7.57
CA SER A 141 0.46 -17.68 6.87
C SER A 141 -0.60 -18.46 7.66
N ILE A 142 -0.75 -18.19 8.96
CA ILE A 142 -1.68 -18.90 9.86
C ILE A 142 -2.89 -18.03 10.17
N ASP A 143 -2.65 -16.82 10.71
CA ASP A 143 -3.71 -15.91 11.13
C ASP A 143 -4.17 -14.99 9.99
N GLU A 144 -3.51 -15.01 8.83
CA GLU A 144 -3.80 -14.20 7.66
C GLU A 144 -3.88 -12.70 7.97
N LYS A 145 -3.22 -12.25 9.03
CA LYS A 145 -3.20 -10.84 9.42
C LYS A 145 -2.07 -10.13 8.70
N ILE A 146 -2.33 -8.91 8.24
CA ILE A 146 -1.35 -8.03 7.66
C ILE A 146 -0.28 -7.71 8.71
N THR A 147 0.99 -7.85 8.35
CA THR A 147 2.13 -7.68 9.26
C THR A 147 3.09 -6.59 8.81
N LYS A 148 3.12 -6.27 7.52
CA LYS A 148 4.03 -5.26 6.98
C LYS A 148 3.48 -4.61 5.71
N PHE A 149 3.75 -3.32 5.58
CA PHE A 149 3.74 -2.61 4.30
C PHE A 149 5.16 -2.21 3.94
N ALA A 150 5.60 -2.44 2.71
CA ALA A 150 6.91 -2.02 2.24
C ALA A 150 6.87 -1.62 0.76
N ILE A 151 7.66 -0.62 0.40
CA ILE A 151 7.86 -0.19 -0.99
C ILE A 151 9.17 -0.75 -1.51
N TYR A 152 9.14 -1.27 -2.72
CA TYR A 152 10.32 -1.77 -3.44
C TYR A 152 10.33 -1.22 -4.86
N ASN A 153 11.54 -1.12 -5.43
CA ASN A 153 11.75 -0.93 -6.86
C ASN A 153 11.71 -2.31 -7.56
N PHE A 154 11.35 -2.34 -8.84
CA PHE A 154 11.46 -3.53 -9.68
C PHE A 154 12.91 -3.94 -9.96
#